data_AF-H3ZLY4-F1
#
_entry.id   AF-H3ZLY4-F1
#
_cell.length_a   1.000
_cell.length_b   1.000
_cell.length_c   1.000
_cell.angle_alpha   90.00
_cell.angle_beta   90.00
_cell.angle_gamma   90.00
#
_symmetry.space_group_name_H-M   'P 1'
#
loop_
_entity.id
_entity.type
_entity.pdbx_description
1 polymer ?
#
loop_
_entity_poly.entity_id
_entity_poly.type
_entity_poly.pdbx_seq_one_letter_code
_entity_poly.pdbx_strand_id
1 'polypeptide(L)'
;MINTLGYLLDGVVIVLGAMLSVAAWKAYRKSGMKSILLLFLAFLMFVAKKIIENFHLIKTSLSSEILEVTSTTFELLILVLFFIALIRRD
;
A
#
# COMPACT_ATOMS: atom_id res chain seq x y z
N MET A 1 -21.82 14.81 3.99
CA MET A 1 -20.89 14.76 5.15
C MET A 1 -20.06 13.48 5.22
N ILE A 2 -20.55 12.32 4.75
CA ILE A 2 -19.80 11.04 4.79
C ILE A 2 -18.56 11.05 3.87
N ASN A 3 -18.65 11.65 2.69
CA ASN A 3 -17.55 11.63 1.71
C ASN A 3 -16.28 12.35 2.20
N THR A 4 -16.41 13.49 2.91
CA THR A 4 -15.26 14.26 3.39
C THR A 4 -14.45 13.54 4.46
N LEU A 5 -15.11 12.79 5.34
CA LEU A 5 -14.45 11.96 6.35
C LEU A 5 -13.70 10.79 5.71
N GLY A 6 -14.29 10.15 4.70
CA GLY A 6 -13.64 9.09 3.93
C GLY A 6 -12.34 9.56 3.26
N TYR A 7 -12.36 10.73 2.62
CA TYR A 7 -11.16 11.30 1.98
C TYR A 7 -10.08 11.69 2.97
N LEU A 8 -10.46 12.24 4.13
CA LEU A 8 -9.52 12.55 5.20
C LEU A 8 -8.84 11.29 5.71
N LEU A 9 -9.61 10.23 5.93
CA LEU A 9 -9.08 8.94 6.40
C LEU A 9 -8.13 8.31 5.38
N ASP A 10 -8.52 8.28 4.09
CA ASP A 10 -7.66 7.76 3.03
C ASP A 10 -6.36 8.56 2.90
N GLY A 11 -6.43 9.89 3.01
CA GLY A 11 -5.25 10.75 3.04
C GLY A 11 -4.30 10.42 4.19
N VAL A 12 -4.84 10.23 5.41
CA VAL A 12 -4.05 9.83 6.58
C VAL A 12 -3.41 8.45 6.36
N VAL A 13 -4.16 7.49 5.81
CA VAL A 13 -3.67 6.15 5.52
C VAL A 13 -2.53 6.17 4.50
N ILE A 14 -2.63 7.00 3.45
CA ILE A 14 -1.57 7.20 2.46
C ILE A 14 -0.30 7.75 3.12
N VAL A 15 -0.43 8.77 3.99
CA VAL A 15 0.70 9.37 4.71
C VAL A 15 1.36 8.35 5.64
N LEU A 16 0.57 7.58 6.39
CA LEU A 16 1.09 6.52 7.25
C LEU A 16 1.81 5.43 6.45
N GLY A 17 1.25 4.99 5.32
CA GLY A 17 1.90 4.02 4.44
C GLY A 17 3.22 4.53 3.86
N ALA A 18 3.29 5.81 3.51
CA ALA A 18 4.52 6.44 3.03
C ALA A 18 5.57 6.52 4.15
N MET A 19 5.18 6.89 5.37
CA MET A 19 6.06 6.87 6.54
C MET A 19 6.60 5.47 6.84
N LEU A 20 5.74 4.45 6.80
CA LEU A 20 6.14 3.06 7.00
C LEU A 20 7.09 2.58 5.90
N SER A 21 6.87 2.98 4.66
CA SER A 21 7.80 2.72 3.55
C SER A 21 9.18 3.33 3.82
N VAL A 22 9.23 4.60 4.24
CA VAL A 22 10.50 5.26 4.59
C VAL A 22 11.18 4.58 5.77
N ALA A 23 10.42 4.18 6.79
CA ALA A 23 10.94 3.47 7.96
C ALA A 23 11.50 2.10 7.57
N ALA A 24 10.78 1.32 6.76
CA ALA A 24 11.21 0.03 6.24
C ALA A 24 12.48 0.18 5.39
N TRP A 25 12.56 1.20 4.53
CA TRP A 25 13.77 1.48 3.75
C TRP A 25 14.98 1.78 4.63
N LYS A 26 14.82 2.63 5.65
CA LYS A 26 15.89 2.93 6.62
C LYS A 26 16.32 1.68 7.38
N ALA A 27 15.38 0.85 7.82
CA ALA A 27 15.66 -0.40 8.51
C ALA A 27 16.36 -1.42 7.60
N TYR A 28 15.96 -1.52 6.32
CA TYR A 28 16.63 -2.36 5.33
C TYR A 28 18.07 -1.93 5.11
N ARG A 29 18.31 -0.62 4.92
CA ARG A 29 19.67 -0.07 4.77
C ARG A 29 20.56 -0.36 5.98
N LYS A 30 19.99 -0.42 7.18
CA LYS A 30 20.74 -0.71 8.42
C LYS A 30 20.98 -2.20 8.63
N SER A 31 20.01 -3.04 8.32
CA SER A 31 20.01 -4.46 8.69
C SER A 31 20.38 -5.42 7.55
N GLY A 32 20.23 -5.00 6.29
CA GLY A 32 20.45 -5.86 5.11
C GLY A 32 19.46 -7.03 4.94
N MET A 33 18.50 -7.17 5.86
CA MET A 33 17.54 -8.29 5.88
C MET A 33 16.56 -8.20 4.71
N LYS A 34 16.47 -9.28 3.93
CA LYS A 34 15.60 -9.35 2.75
C LYS A 34 14.12 -9.24 3.11
N SER A 35 13.73 -9.67 4.31
CA SER A 35 12.37 -9.54 4.84
C SER A 35 11.91 -8.09 4.95
N ILE A 36 12.80 -7.18 5.36
CA ILE A 36 12.49 -5.75 5.48
C ILE A 36 12.31 -5.12 4.09
N LEU A 37 13.04 -5.58 3.08
CA LEU A 37 12.83 -5.14 1.70
C LEU A 37 11.46 -5.59 1.16
N LEU A 38 11.02 -6.80 1.48
CA LEU A 38 9.67 -7.27 1.13
C LEU A 38 8.59 -6.46 1.84
N LEU A 39 8.82 -6.11 3.10
CA LEU A 39 7.93 -5.25 3.88
C LEU A 39 7.86 -3.83 3.29
N PHE A 40 9.00 -3.28 2.88
CA PHE A 40 9.08 -2.02 2.15
C PHE A 40 8.25 -2.08 0.87
N LEU A 41 8.42 -3.13 0.07
CA LEU A 41 7.67 -3.31 -1.17
C LEU A 41 6.16 -3.45 -0.92
N ALA A 42 5.77 -4.16 0.14
CA ALA A 42 4.37 -4.29 0.54
C ALA A 42 3.75 -2.93 0.92
N PHE A 43 4.45 -2.11 1.71
CA PHE A 43 3.98 -0.76 2.03
C PHE A 43 3.90 0.15 0.81
N LEU A 44 4.85 0.03 -0.12
CA LEU A 44 4.86 0.80 -1.36
C LEU A 44 3.68 0.42 -2.25
N MET A 45 3.40 -0.88 -2.40
CA MET A 45 2.22 -1.39 -3.12
C MET A 45 0.93 -0.95 -2.45
N PHE A 46 0.87 -0.94 -1.12
CA PHE A 46 -0.29 -0.46 -0.37
C PHE A 46 -0.57 1.03 -0.62
N VAL A 47 0.46 1.87 -0.59
CA VAL A 47 0.33 3.30 -0.90
C VAL A 47 -0.10 3.50 -2.35
N ALA A 48 0.51 2.78 -3.30
CA ALA A 48 0.15 2.84 -4.72
C ALA A 48 -1.32 2.44 -4.94
N LYS A 49 -1.76 1.34 -4.32
CA LYS A 49 -3.17 0.90 -4.34
C LYS A 49 -4.10 2.02 -3.85
N LYS A 50 -3.80 2.61 -2.70
CA LYS A 50 -4.63 3.68 -2.10
C LYS A 50 -4.69 4.93 -2.97
N ILE A 51 -3.59 5.27 -3.65
CA ILE A 51 -3.55 6.35 -4.64
C ILE A 51 -4.46 6.00 -5.83
N ILE A 52 -4.37 4.77 -6.37
CA ILE A 52 -5.20 4.31 -7.48
C ILE A 52 -6.71 4.33 -7.12
N GLU A 53 -7.07 3.85 -5.92
CA GLU A 53 -8.45 3.91 -5.42
C GLU A 53 -8.98 5.34 -5.34
N ASN A 54 -8.13 6.28 -4.90
CA ASN A 54 -8.47 7.68 -4.82
C ASN A 54 -8.35 8.43 -6.16
N PHE A 55 -7.78 7.82 -7.19
CA PHE A 55 -7.64 8.43 -8.52
C PHE A 55 -8.98 8.60 -9.25
N HIS A 56 -10.00 7.81 -8.88
CA HIS A 56 -11.38 8.02 -9.34
C HIS A 56 -11.94 9.40 -8.97
N LEU A 57 -11.35 10.09 -7.98
CA LEU A 57 -11.76 11.43 -7.59
C LEU A 57 -11.29 12.52 -8.57
N ILE A 58 -10.30 12.21 -9.42
CA ILE A 58 -9.67 13.18 -10.34
C ILE A 58 -10.06 12.91 -11.81
N LYS A 59 -10.34 11.66 -12.18
CA LYS A 59 -10.79 11.28 -13.53
C LYS A 59 -11.92 10.24 -13.50
N THR A 60 -13.12 10.65 -13.88
CA THR A 60 -14.38 9.88 -13.95
C THR A 60 -14.40 8.73 -14.99
N SER A 61 -13.27 8.41 -15.64
CA SER A 61 -13.27 7.55 -16.84
C SER A 61 -12.83 6.10 -16.62
N LEU A 62 -12.59 5.67 -15.38
CA LEU A 62 -12.24 4.27 -15.09
C LEU A 62 -13.50 3.53 -14.60
N SER A 63 -13.76 2.34 -15.16
CA SER A 63 -14.88 1.48 -14.72
C SER A 63 -14.63 1.01 -13.28
N SER A 64 -15.64 1.15 -12.40
CA SER A 64 -15.52 0.77 -10.98
C SER A 64 -15.19 -0.72 -10.81
N GLU A 65 -15.67 -1.56 -11.72
CA GLU A 65 -15.46 -3.01 -11.72
C GLU A 65 -13.99 -3.37 -11.96
N ILE A 66 -13.31 -2.65 -12.86
CA ILE A 66 -11.87 -2.82 -13.11
C ILE A 66 -11.06 -2.35 -11.89
N LEU A 67 -11.48 -1.25 -11.27
CA LEU A 67 -10.81 -0.73 -10.07
C LEU A 67 -10.96 -1.69 -8.88
N GLU A 68 -12.13 -2.29 -8.70
CA GLU A 68 -12.42 -3.25 -7.62
C GLU A 68 -11.58 -4.53 -7.78
N VAL A 69 -11.53 -5.10 -8.99
CA VAL A 69 -10.69 -6.27 -9.29
C VAL A 69 -9.21 -5.96 -9.11
N THR A 70 -8.76 -4.80 -9.57
CA THR A 70 -7.37 -4.35 -9.42
C THR A 70 -7.02 -4.16 -7.95
N SER A 71 -7.87 -3.46 -7.20
CA SER A 71 -7.74 -3.24 -5.76
C SER A 71 -7.60 -4.55 -4.99
N THR A 72 -8.50 -5.51 -5.24
CA THR A 72 -8.48 -6.83 -4.60
C THR A 72 -7.20 -7.60 -4.95
N THR A 73 -6.75 -7.52 -6.20
CA THR A 73 -5.49 -8.16 -6.63
C THR A 73 -4.27 -7.58 -5.92
N PHE A 74 -4.22 -6.25 -5.74
CA PHE A 74 -3.18 -5.59 -4.96
C PHE A 74 -3.21 -6.04 -3.50
N GLU A 75 -4.39 -6.16 -2.87
CA GLU A 75 -4.49 -6.65 -1.49
C GLU A 75 -3.93 -8.06 -1.34
N LEU A 76 -4.28 -8.98 -2.25
CA LEU A 76 -3.76 -10.33 -2.23
C LEU A 76 -2.23 -10.35 -2.39
N LEU A 77 -1.68 -9.56 -3.31
CA LEU A 77 -0.23 -9.44 -3.50
C LEU A 77 0.47 -8.88 -2.26
N ILE A 78 -0.08 -7.83 -1.65
CA ILE A 78 0.45 -7.23 -0.41
C ILE A 78 0.45 -8.27 0.71
N LEU A 79 -0.64 -9.03 0.85
CA LEU A 79 -0.79 -10.07 1.87
C LEU A 79 0.25 -11.19 1.67
N VAL A 80 0.43 -11.66 0.43
CA VAL A 80 1.46 -12.64 0.07
C VAL A 80 2.85 -12.11 0.42
N LEU A 81 3.16 -10.86 0.05
CA LEU A 81 4.45 -10.23 0.39
C LEU A 81 4.66 -10.14 1.90
N PHE A 82 3.61 -9.80 2.66
CA PHE A 82 3.66 -9.76 4.13
C PHE A 82 3.96 -11.13 4.73
N PHE A 83 3.28 -12.17 4.27
CA PHE A 83 3.52 -13.53 4.76
C PHE A 83 4.92 -14.02 4.38
N ILE A 84 5.39 -13.77 3.15
CA ILE A 84 6.75 -14.12 2.75
C ILE A 84 7.76 -13.36 3.62
N ALA A 85 7.53 -12.07 3.87
CA ALA A 85 8.39 -11.25 4.74
C ALA A 85 8.43 -11.80 6.18
N LEU A 86 7.31 -12.31 6.69
CA LEU A 86 7.20 -12.89 8.03
C LEU A 86 7.92 -14.25 8.13
N ILE A 87 7.82 -15.08 7.09
CA ILE A 87 8.43 -16.42 7.05
C ILE A 87 9.93 -16.34 6.78
N ARG A 88 10.39 -15.39 5.94
CA ARG A 88 11.81 -15.12 5.75
C ARG A 88 12.41 -14.46 7.00
N ARG A 89 13.00 -15.26 7.86
CA ARG A 89 13.74 -14.82 9.06
C ARG A 89 15.21 -14.45 8.79
N ASP A 90 15.63 -14.39 7.53
CA ASP A 90 17.00 -13.99 7.12
C ASP A 90 17.39 -12.62 7.69
#